data_AF-A0AAN8HUC8-F1
#
_entry.id   AF-A0AAN8HUC8-F1
#
_cell.length_a   1.000
_cell.length_b   1.000
_cell.length_c   1.000
_cell.angle_alpha   90.00
_cell.angle_beta   90.00
_cell.angle_gamma   90.00
#
_symmetry.space_group_name_H-M   'P 1'
#
loop_
_entity.id
_entity.type
_entity.pdbx_description
1 polymer ?
#
loop_
_entity_poly.entity_id
_entity_poly.type
_entity_poly.pdbx_seq_one_letter_code
_entity_poly.pdbx_strand_id
1 'polypeptide(L)'
;MSPPSVSADVLLEDFRKLQERPDPSPKLLNNVQSKLHRIKQFIGWMSHGKTRLGRLECLCDVDRVRKWVKYQRASKMALTTILHYLKNVRQFLVYIQEIPPDASHIKKGDLKRVIRELTASIRSWSRPVVIHQLKVKEKKDKTMHSIKDLRKCRRLALVAIPKVIAKLEEEHTTLDRNKLSGYVLAYLASFYGHRLGVFLNLTDEQVSKAVHGVEENDYLIKVENHKANESYGTAKMLLTDREYGWLLFIMRIKQELAKGGEVSRFVFFNTTFFQDKNLTKYLKSAWSEMQLGGQATFTSLRSAVATFARNRHGEYSQDRKKMAQLMCHSTKTADKYYTMDMTMEQARRGRQLFEQAQEERPMKRLQQESTPPKSEESEGGEEEGGEKKEEGEEEGEEEGEEEGEEVNPNPSSGRGSSSGSQQHTRPEGGDKEPDDVQGVVVPPEEEQGLVVNL
;
A
#
# COMPACT_ATOMS: atom_id res chain seq x y z
N MET A 1 13.03 21.77 -44.42
CA MET A 1 13.34 20.94 -43.24
C MET A 1 12.02 20.51 -42.63
N SER A 2 11.70 19.21 -42.65
CA SER A 2 10.49 18.70 -42.00
C SER A 2 10.68 18.77 -40.47
N PRO A 3 9.65 19.18 -39.70
CA PRO A 3 9.77 19.21 -38.25
C PRO A 3 10.01 17.79 -37.72
N PRO A 4 10.83 17.61 -36.67
CA PRO A 4 11.07 16.31 -36.08
C PRO A 4 9.74 15.71 -35.60
N SER A 5 9.42 14.50 -36.03
CA SER A 5 8.26 13.78 -35.54
C SER A 5 8.40 13.60 -34.04
N VAL A 6 7.42 14.06 -33.25
CA VAL A 6 7.39 13.77 -31.82
C VAL A 6 7.20 12.26 -31.68
N SER A 7 8.26 11.56 -31.26
CA SER A 7 8.12 10.17 -30.83
C SER A 7 7.32 10.15 -29.54
N ALA A 8 6.38 9.22 -29.41
CA ALA A 8 5.64 9.00 -28.17
C ALA A 8 6.57 8.79 -26.95
N ASP A 9 7.79 8.33 -27.19
CA ASP A 9 8.82 8.15 -26.15
C ASP A 9 9.33 9.46 -25.58
N VAL A 10 9.50 10.50 -26.40
CA VAL A 10 9.94 11.84 -25.92
C VAL A 10 8.87 12.43 -25.02
N LEU A 11 7.61 12.35 -25.45
CA LEU A 11 6.48 12.85 -24.66
C LEU A 11 6.32 12.13 -23.31
N LEU A 12 6.54 10.81 -23.30
CA LEU A 12 6.50 10.02 -22.08
C LEU A 12 7.67 10.34 -21.14
N GLU A 13 8.83 10.67 -21.68
CA GLU A 13 10.00 11.08 -20.90
C GLU A 13 9.79 12.46 -20.28
N ASP A 14 9.19 13.41 -20.99
CA ASP A 14 8.85 14.72 -20.42
C ASP A 14 7.77 14.60 -19.34
N PHE A 15 6.73 13.79 -19.60
CA PHE A 15 5.74 13.48 -18.58
C PHE A 15 6.35 12.78 -17.37
N ARG A 16 7.30 11.87 -17.57
CA ARG A 16 8.05 11.21 -16.49
C ARG A 16 8.76 12.23 -15.62
N LYS A 17 9.57 13.12 -16.21
CA LYS A 17 10.32 14.16 -15.47
C LYS A 17 9.40 15.05 -14.65
N LEU A 18 8.26 15.45 -15.23
CA LEU A 18 7.23 16.21 -14.50
C LEU A 18 6.67 15.45 -13.29
N GLN A 19 6.42 14.15 -13.44
CA GLN A 19 5.88 13.32 -12.35
C GLN A 19 6.91 12.98 -11.27
N GLU A 20 8.18 12.84 -11.63
CA GLU A 20 9.27 12.58 -10.68
C GLU A 20 9.52 13.79 -9.77
N ARG A 21 9.27 15.02 -10.25
CA ARG A 21 9.57 16.28 -9.54
C ARG A 21 11.08 16.41 -9.25
N PRO A 22 11.55 17.56 -8.73
CA PRO A 22 12.89 17.65 -8.16
C PRO A 22 13.02 16.69 -6.97
N ASP A 23 14.15 15.98 -6.89
CA ASP A 23 14.52 15.08 -5.79
C ASP A 23 13.52 13.95 -5.45
N PRO A 24 13.21 13.05 -6.43
CA PRO A 24 12.25 11.97 -6.21
C PRO A 24 12.74 10.94 -5.19
N SER A 25 11.84 10.52 -4.29
CA SER A 25 12.09 9.33 -3.47
C SER A 25 12.11 8.06 -4.33
N PRO A 26 12.83 6.99 -3.93
CA PRO A 26 12.80 5.70 -4.63
C PRO A 26 11.39 5.13 -4.81
N LYS A 27 10.49 5.38 -3.84
CA LYS A 27 9.09 4.97 -3.93
C LYS A 27 8.34 5.78 -4.99
N LEU A 28 8.59 7.08 -5.09
CA LEU A 28 8.01 7.91 -6.15
C LEU A 28 8.48 7.42 -7.52
N LEU A 29 9.78 7.14 -7.70
CA LEU A 29 10.31 6.58 -8.95
C LEU A 29 9.57 5.31 -9.38
N ASN A 30 9.40 4.34 -8.46
CA ASN A 30 8.66 3.11 -8.74
C ASN A 30 7.19 3.40 -9.13
N ASN A 31 6.53 4.30 -8.40
CA ASN A 31 5.14 4.68 -8.68
C ASN A 31 5.00 5.36 -10.07
N VAL A 32 5.96 6.21 -10.44
CA VAL A 32 6.01 6.85 -11.77
C VAL A 32 6.26 5.80 -12.85
N GLN A 33 7.18 4.86 -12.66
CA GLN A 33 7.41 3.77 -13.60
C GLN A 33 6.15 2.93 -13.84
N SER A 34 5.45 2.52 -12.78
CA SER A 34 4.18 1.81 -12.92
C SER A 34 3.13 2.64 -13.67
N LYS A 35 3.06 3.95 -13.40
CA LYS A 35 2.16 4.88 -14.12
C LYS A 35 2.49 4.93 -15.61
N LEU A 36 3.76 5.09 -15.97
CA LEU A 36 4.22 5.11 -17.36
C LEU A 36 3.94 3.80 -18.07
N HIS A 37 4.12 2.66 -17.40
CA HIS A 37 3.78 1.35 -17.96
C HIS A 37 2.30 1.30 -18.39
N ARG A 38 1.38 1.72 -17.50
CA ARG A 38 -0.06 1.75 -17.79
C ARG A 38 -0.40 2.68 -18.96
N ILE A 39 0.27 3.83 -19.04
CA ILE A 39 0.11 4.78 -20.15
C ILE A 39 0.64 4.19 -21.46
N LYS A 40 1.80 3.52 -21.44
CA LYS A 40 2.37 2.84 -22.63
C LYS A 40 1.42 1.78 -23.17
N GLN A 41 0.81 0.97 -22.30
CA GLN A 41 -0.22 -0.01 -22.69
C GLN A 41 -1.41 0.65 -23.38
N PHE A 42 -1.89 1.78 -22.84
CA PHE A 42 -2.95 2.56 -23.47
C PHE A 42 -2.54 3.12 -24.83
N ILE A 43 -1.36 3.74 -24.95
CA ILE A 43 -0.86 4.27 -26.22
C ILE A 43 -0.74 3.15 -27.25
N GLY A 44 -0.23 1.97 -26.86
CA GLY A 44 -0.14 0.79 -27.72
C GLY A 44 -1.50 0.33 -28.24
N TRP A 45 -2.53 0.34 -27.38
CA TRP A 45 -3.91 0.07 -27.79
C TRP A 45 -4.43 1.11 -28.79
N MET A 46 -4.26 2.40 -28.47
CA MET A 46 -4.77 3.49 -29.30
C MET A 46 -4.07 3.59 -30.65
N SER A 47 -2.79 3.22 -30.72
CA SER A 47 -1.97 3.24 -31.94
C SER A 47 -2.12 1.99 -32.80
N HIS A 48 -2.73 0.92 -32.29
CA HIS A 48 -2.83 -0.35 -33.01
C HIS A 48 -3.51 -0.17 -34.38
N GLY A 49 -2.85 -0.67 -35.44
CA GLY A 49 -3.30 -0.56 -36.82
C GLY A 49 -3.30 0.88 -37.39
N LYS A 50 -2.55 1.82 -36.80
CA LYS A 50 -2.39 3.19 -37.32
C LYS A 50 -1.00 3.41 -37.90
N THR A 51 -0.93 4.13 -39.01
CA THR A 51 0.32 4.39 -39.76
C THR A 51 0.95 5.74 -39.45
N ARG A 52 0.22 6.69 -38.85
CA ARG A 52 0.68 8.06 -38.54
C ARG A 52 0.77 8.31 -37.04
N LEU A 53 1.74 7.67 -36.39
CA LEU A 53 1.87 7.69 -34.93
C LEU A 53 2.42 9.02 -34.37
N GLY A 54 3.33 9.68 -35.09
CA GLY A 54 3.95 10.94 -34.64
C GLY A 54 3.01 12.14 -34.54
N ARG A 55 1.77 12.04 -35.05
CA ARG A 55 0.75 13.11 -34.96
C ARG A 55 -0.16 12.97 -33.75
N LEU A 56 -0.13 11.82 -33.07
CA LEU A 56 -0.92 11.50 -31.88
C LEU A 56 -2.46 11.65 -32.02
N GLU A 57 -2.97 11.84 -33.24
CA GLU A 57 -4.42 11.93 -33.55
C GLU A 57 -5.18 10.69 -33.06
N CYS A 58 -4.51 9.53 -33.01
CA CYS A 58 -5.10 8.30 -32.51
C CYS A 58 -5.56 8.40 -31.04
N LEU A 59 -4.98 9.29 -30.23
CA LEU A 59 -5.36 9.50 -28.83
C LEU A 59 -6.71 10.23 -28.69
N CYS A 60 -7.21 10.84 -29.77
CA CYS A 60 -8.47 11.58 -29.80
C CYS A 60 -9.69 10.72 -30.20
N ASP A 61 -9.50 9.42 -30.45
CA ASP A 61 -10.55 8.51 -30.89
C ASP A 61 -11.41 8.02 -29.70
N VAL A 62 -12.55 8.68 -29.50
CA VAL A 62 -13.50 8.38 -28.41
C VAL A 62 -14.00 6.93 -28.46
N ASP A 63 -14.24 6.37 -29.65
CA ASP A 63 -14.77 5.01 -29.79
C ASP A 63 -13.72 3.96 -29.46
N ARG A 64 -12.45 4.19 -29.83
CA ARG A 64 -11.33 3.35 -29.38
C ARG A 64 -11.15 3.40 -27.87
N VAL A 65 -11.30 4.56 -27.24
CA VAL A 65 -11.26 4.68 -25.78
C VAL A 65 -12.40 3.89 -25.13
N ARG A 66 -13.62 3.97 -25.65
CA ARG A 66 -14.74 3.16 -25.16
C ARG A 66 -14.46 1.66 -25.29
N LYS A 67 -13.91 1.23 -26.42
CA LYS A 67 -13.48 -0.17 -26.63
C LYS A 67 -12.39 -0.59 -25.65
N TRP A 68 -11.41 0.28 -25.40
CA TRP A 68 -10.36 0.03 -24.41
C TRP A 68 -10.93 -0.12 -23.00
N VAL A 69 -11.82 0.78 -22.57
CA VAL A 69 -12.48 0.69 -21.25
C VAL A 69 -13.28 -0.60 -21.13
N LYS A 70 -13.98 -1.03 -22.20
CA LYS A 70 -14.67 -2.33 -22.23
C LYS A 70 -13.70 -3.52 -22.15
N TYR A 71 -12.57 -3.45 -22.86
CA TYR A 71 -11.52 -4.46 -22.77
C TYR A 71 -10.96 -4.56 -21.35
N GLN A 72 -10.69 -3.42 -20.69
CA GLN A 72 -10.24 -3.41 -19.31
C GLN A 72 -11.28 -4.03 -18.36
N ARG A 73 -12.58 -3.80 -18.59
CA ARG A 73 -13.66 -4.45 -17.83
C ARG A 73 -13.69 -5.96 -17.98
N ALA A 74 -13.38 -6.46 -19.17
CA ALA A 74 -13.35 -7.90 -19.45
C ALA A 74 -12.05 -8.57 -18.96
N SER A 75 -11.05 -7.78 -18.52
CA SER A 75 -9.81 -8.33 -17.96
C SER A 75 -10.06 -9.02 -16.61
N LYS A 76 -9.21 -9.99 -16.27
CA LYS A 76 -9.24 -10.67 -14.96
C LYS A 76 -8.60 -9.83 -13.83
N MET A 77 -8.33 -8.54 -14.06
CA MET A 77 -7.68 -7.68 -13.09
C MET A 77 -8.65 -7.22 -11.99
N ALA A 78 -8.09 -6.90 -10.81
CA ALA A 78 -8.86 -6.26 -9.75
C ALA A 78 -9.44 -4.91 -10.20
N LEU A 79 -10.62 -4.60 -9.68
CA LEU A 79 -11.39 -3.42 -10.06
C LEU A 79 -10.64 -2.11 -9.73
N THR A 80 -9.93 -2.10 -8.61
CA THR A 80 -9.02 -1.03 -8.19
C THR A 80 -7.88 -0.84 -9.19
N THR A 81 -7.25 -1.92 -9.65
CA THR A 81 -6.20 -1.87 -10.67
C THR A 81 -6.69 -1.22 -11.96
N ILE A 82 -7.86 -1.62 -12.46
CA ILE A 82 -8.45 -1.02 -13.66
C ILE A 82 -8.67 0.49 -13.46
N LEU A 83 -9.16 0.90 -12.29
CA LEU A 83 -9.34 2.32 -11.97
C LEU A 83 -8.02 3.10 -12.04
N HIS A 84 -6.91 2.53 -11.57
CA HIS A 84 -5.59 3.15 -11.68
C HIS A 84 -5.17 3.35 -13.14
N TYR A 85 -5.41 2.38 -14.02
CA TYR A 85 -5.18 2.54 -15.46
C TYR A 85 -5.95 3.74 -16.01
N LEU A 86 -7.25 3.84 -15.72
CA LEU A 86 -8.09 4.93 -16.21
C LEU A 86 -7.63 6.29 -15.68
N LYS A 87 -7.33 6.39 -14.37
CA LYS A 87 -6.86 7.61 -13.73
C LYS A 87 -5.50 8.07 -14.28
N ASN A 88 -4.55 7.15 -14.43
CA ASN A 88 -3.21 7.44 -14.95
C ASN A 88 -3.28 7.92 -16.41
N VAL A 89 -4.10 7.27 -17.24
CA VAL A 89 -4.33 7.71 -18.61
C VAL A 89 -5.02 9.07 -18.67
N ARG A 90 -6.05 9.30 -17.86
CA ARG A 90 -6.70 10.62 -17.76
C ARG A 90 -5.68 11.71 -17.42
N GLN A 91 -4.83 11.48 -16.42
CA GLN A 91 -3.79 12.44 -16.02
C GLN A 91 -2.83 12.75 -17.17
N PHE A 92 -2.38 11.73 -17.89
CA PHE A 92 -1.53 11.92 -19.06
C PHE A 92 -2.20 12.71 -20.18
N LEU A 93 -3.48 12.44 -20.47
CA LEU A 93 -4.21 13.19 -21.49
C LEU A 93 -4.47 14.65 -21.07
N VAL A 94 -4.68 14.92 -19.78
CA VAL A 94 -4.73 16.29 -19.26
C VAL A 94 -3.39 17.01 -19.48
N TYR A 95 -2.28 16.35 -19.19
CA TYR A 95 -0.94 16.89 -19.49
C TYR A 95 -0.76 17.25 -20.97
N ILE A 96 -1.13 16.36 -21.90
CA ILE A 96 -1.08 16.66 -23.34
C ILE A 96 -1.99 17.84 -23.71
N GLN A 97 -3.13 17.99 -23.03
CA GLN A 97 -4.06 19.08 -23.31
C GLN A 97 -3.48 20.45 -22.92
N GLU A 98 -2.75 20.49 -21.82
CA GLU A 98 -2.10 21.68 -21.29
C GLU A 98 -0.82 22.01 -22.06
N ILE A 99 -0.03 20.98 -22.38
CA ILE A 99 1.27 21.08 -23.05
C ILE A 99 1.25 20.18 -24.31
N PRO A 100 0.53 20.60 -25.38
CA PRO A 100 0.48 19.83 -26.62
C PRO A 100 1.84 19.88 -27.31
N PRO A 101 2.38 18.75 -27.81
CA PRO A 101 3.63 18.76 -28.55
C PRO A 101 3.52 19.62 -29.82
N ASP A 102 4.56 20.38 -30.16
CA ASP A 102 4.56 21.32 -31.29
C ASP A 102 4.26 20.65 -32.65
N ALA A 103 4.67 19.40 -32.82
CA ALA A 103 4.40 18.62 -34.03
C ALA A 103 3.07 17.83 -33.99
N SER A 104 2.29 17.96 -32.91
CA SER A 104 1.00 17.27 -32.77
C SER A 104 -0.11 18.01 -33.52
N HIS A 105 -1.00 17.26 -34.16
CA HIS A 105 -2.21 17.80 -34.79
C HIS A 105 -3.44 17.67 -33.88
N ILE A 106 -3.21 17.52 -32.56
CA ILE A 106 -4.28 17.33 -31.59
C ILE A 106 -5.00 18.67 -31.38
N LYS A 107 -6.28 18.71 -31.71
CA LYS A 107 -7.14 19.84 -31.31
C LYS A 107 -7.50 19.70 -29.83
N LYS A 108 -7.31 20.78 -29.06
CA LYS A 108 -7.69 20.83 -27.64
C LYS A 108 -9.14 20.39 -27.38
N GLY A 109 -10.05 20.68 -28.32
CA GLY A 109 -11.46 20.28 -28.24
C GLY A 109 -11.69 18.76 -28.32
N ASP A 110 -10.93 18.06 -29.16
CA ASP A 110 -11.07 16.61 -29.35
C ASP A 110 -10.52 15.85 -28.15
N LEU A 111 -9.37 16.29 -27.63
CA LEU A 111 -8.79 15.73 -26.40
C LEU A 111 -9.70 15.97 -25.18
N LYS A 112 -10.34 17.15 -25.10
CA LYS A 112 -11.35 17.44 -24.07
C LYS A 112 -12.53 16.46 -24.10
N ARG A 113 -12.96 16.03 -25.29
CA ARG A 113 -14.04 15.04 -25.44
C ARG A 113 -13.59 13.67 -24.90
N VAL A 114 -12.39 13.23 -25.23
CA VAL A 114 -11.82 11.98 -24.70
C VAL A 114 -11.66 12.01 -23.17
N ILE A 115 -11.12 13.11 -22.63
CA ILE A 115 -10.96 13.28 -21.17
C ILE A 115 -12.33 13.22 -20.47
N ARG A 116 -13.37 13.83 -21.05
CA ARG A 116 -14.74 13.75 -20.52
C ARG A 116 -15.28 12.32 -20.53
N GLU A 117 -15.09 11.59 -21.63
CA GLU A 117 -15.50 10.18 -21.74
C GLU A 117 -14.79 9.30 -20.70
N LEU A 118 -13.48 9.47 -20.52
CA LEU A 118 -12.72 8.77 -19.47
C LEU A 118 -13.18 9.16 -18.07
N THR A 119 -13.48 10.43 -17.83
CA THR A 119 -13.96 10.91 -16.53
C THR A 119 -15.34 10.33 -16.22
N ALA A 120 -16.26 10.29 -17.19
CA ALA A 120 -17.55 9.64 -17.05
C ALA A 120 -17.40 8.14 -16.78
N SER A 121 -16.49 7.49 -17.51
CA SER A 121 -16.14 6.10 -17.28
C SER A 121 -15.65 5.90 -15.84
N ILE A 122 -14.65 6.64 -15.38
CA ILE A 122 -14.11 6.58 -14.00
C ILE A 122 -15.23 6.72 -12.96
N ARG A 123 -16.12 7.71 -13.11
CA ARG A 123 -17.25 7.93 -12.20
C ARG A 123 -18.20 6.74 -12.14
N SER A 124 -18.41 6.04 -13.25
CA SER A 124 -19.24 4.84 -13.27
C SER A 124 -18.66 3.69 -12.42
N TRP A 125 -17.37 3.75 -12.04
CA TRP A 125 -16.73 2.75 -11.19
C TRP A 125 -16.80 3.07 -9.70
N SER A 126 -17.16 4.28 -9.29
CA SER A 126 -17.19 4.67 -7.87
C SER A 126 -18.05 3.71 -7.03
N ARG A 127 -19.27 3.38 -7.50
CA ARG A 127 -20.15 2.44 -6.79
C ARG A 127 -19.60 1.00 -6.76
N PRO A 128 -19.18 0.39 -7.88
CA PRO A 128 -18.52 -0.92 -7.86
C PRO A 128 -17.27 -0.99 -6.94
N VAL A 129 -16.45 0.06 -6.90
CA VAL A 129 -15.30 0.15 -5.97
C VAL A 129 -15.77 0.08 -4.53
N VAL A 130 -16.76 0.89 -4.16
CA VAL A 130 -17.30 0.89 -2.80
C VAL A 130 -17.87 -0.47 -2.43
N ILE A 131 -18.64 -1.10 -3.32
CA ILE A 131 -19.17 -2.46 -3.09
C ILE A 131 -18.04 -3.47 -2.91
N HIS A 132 -16.99 -3.40 -3.73
CA HIS A 132 -15.82 -4.25 -3.58
C HIS A 132 -15.10 -4.02 -2.24
N GLN A 133 -14.91 -2.76 -1.84
CA GLN A 133 -14.32 -2.41 -0.54
C GLN A 133 -15.15 -2.94 0.64
N LEU A 134 -16.48 -2.88 0.56
CA LEU A 134 -17.37 -3.47 1.55
C LEU A 134 -17.23 -5.00 1.62
N LYS A 135 -17.17 -5.69 0.47
CA LYS A 135 -16.92 -7.14 0.43
C LYS A 135 -15.55 -7.51 1.02
N VAL A 136 -14.53 -6.70 0.76
CA VAL A 136 -13.20 -6.88 1.35
C VAL A 136 -13.26 -6.71 2.87
N LYS A 137 -13.99 -5.71 3.37
CA LYS A 137 -14.23 -5.53 4.80
C LYS A 137 -14.97 -6.70 5.43
N GLU A 138 -16.05 -7.18 4.81
CA GLU A 138 -16.81 -8.33 5.31
C GLU A 138 -15.92 -9.58 5.40
N LYS A 139 -15.07 -9.81 4.39
CA LYS A 139 -14.08 -10.90 4.43
C LYS A 139 -13.08 -10.71 5.56
N LYS A 140 -12.57 -9.48 5.74
CA LYS A 140 -11.64 -9.14 6.84
C LYS A 140 -12.28 -9.38 8.20
N ASP A 141 -13.55 -9.01 8.38
CA ASP A 141 -14.29 -9.18 9.64
C ASP A 141 -14.39 -10.65 10.05
N LYS A 142 -14.71 -11.54 9.09
CA LYS A 142 -14.75 -13.00 9.31
C LYS A 142 -13.41 -13.60 9.74
N THR A 143 -12.30 -12.96 9.36
CA THR A 143 -10.93 -13.41 9.64
C THR A 143 -10.21 -12.55 10.68
N MET A 144 -10.91 -11.59 11.30
CA MET A 144 -10.29 -10.61 12.18
C MET A 144 -9.84 -11.28 13.49
N HIS A 145 -8.60 -11.01 13.90
CA HIS A 145 -8.08 -11.51 15.17
C HIS A 145 -8.83 -10.89 16.35
N SER A 146 -9.23 -11.72 17.31
CA SER A 146 -9.95 -11.24 18.49
C SER A 146 -9.04 -10.46 19.44
N ILE A 147 -9.62 -9.65 20.32
CA ILE A 147 -8.85 -8.98 21.38
C ILE A 147 -8.17 -9.99 22.32
N LYS A 148 -8.75 -11.19 22.46
CA LYS A 148 -8.16 -12.30 23.22
C LYS A 148 -6.89 -12.81 22.53
N ASP A 149 -6.89 -12.92 21.20
CA ASP A 149 -5.72 -13.33 20.42
C ASP A 149 -4.59 -12.31 20.53
N LEU A 150 -4.90 -11.01 20.41
CA LEU A 150 -3.91 -9.94 20.58
C LEU A 150 -3.29 -9.97 21.99
N ARG A 151 -4.10 -10.15 23.04
CA ARG A 151 -3.60 -10.31 24.42
C ARG A 151 -2.76 -11.58 24.58
N LYS A 152 -3.19 -12.70 23.99
CA LYS A 152 -2.46 -13.98 24.04
C LYS A 152 -1.11 -13.86 23.33
N CYS A 153 -1.07 -13.24 22.15
CA CYS A 153 0.15 -12.88 21.41
C CYS A 153 1.15 -12.15 22.31
N ARG A 154 0.70 -11.09 22.99
CA ARG A 154 1.59 -10.32 23.87
C ARG A 154 2.19 -11.14 25.00
N ARG A 155 1.36 -11.93 25.70
CA ARG A 155 1.86 -12.79 26.79
C ARG A 155 2.84 -13.84 26.29
N LEU A 156 2.55 -14.47 25.15
CA LEU A 156 3.41 -15.51 24.59
C LEU A 156 4.74 -14.93 24.08
N ALA A 157 4.71 -13.77 23.42
CA ALA A 157 5.91 -13.07 22.98
C ALA A 157 6.79 -12.64 24.18
N LEU A 158 6.19 -12.17 25.29
CA LEU A 158 6.94 -11.85 26.52
C LEU A 158 7.71 -13.05 27.10
N VAL A 159 7.23 -14.27 26.86
CA VAL A 159 7.90 -15.51 27.29
C VAL A 159 8.91 -16.00 26.24
N ALA A 160 8.60 -15.83 24.96
CA ALA A 160 9.42 -16.32 23.86
C ALA A 160 10.68 -15.46 23.62
N ILE A 161 10.54 -14.13 23.65
CA ILE A 161 11.63 -13.19 23.33
C ILE A 161 12.86 -13.43 24.21
N PRO A 162 12.77 -13.52 25.55
CA PRO A 162 13.95 -13.79 26.39
C PRO A 162 14.63 -15.12 26.07
N LYS A 163 13.86 -16.15 25.70
CA LYS A 163 14.42 -17.47 25.33
C LYS A 163 15.19 -17.41 24.01
N VAL A 164 14.69 -16.64 23.04
CA VAL A 164 15.38 -16.46 21.76
C VAL A 164 16.61 -15.57 21.95
N ILE A 165 16.53 -14.55 22.81
CA ILE A 165 17.67 -13.72 23.22
C ILE A 165 18.78 -14.59 23.83
N ALA A 166 18.46 -15.43 24.81
CA ALA A 166 19.45 -16.30 25.45
C ALA A 166 20.16 -17.23 24.44
N LYS A 167 19.42 -17.80 23.48
CA LYS A 167 20.00 -18.60 22.39
C LYS A 167 20.93 -17.77 21.50
N LEU A 168 20.55 -16.54 21.19
CA LEU A 168 21.34 -15.64 20.37
C LEU A 168 22.62 -15.18 21.07
N GLU A 169 22.63 -15.11 22.41
CA GLU A 169 23.85 -14.84 23.19
C GLU A 169 24.85 -15.99 23.12
N GLU A 170 24.38 -17.23 22.94
CA GLU A 170 25.24 -18.40 22.72
C GLU A 170 25.70 -18.48 21.25
N GLU A 171 24.75 -18.40 20.30
CA GLU A 171 25.02 -18.50 18.87
C GLU A 171 24.13 -17.56 18.03
N HIS A 172 24.79 -16.70 17.24
CA HIS A 172 24.13 -15.69 16.42
C HIS A 172 23.52 -16.21 15.12
N THR A 173 22.67 -17.24 15.18
CA THR A 173 22.08 -17.86 13.97
C THR A 173 21.10 -16.92 13.25
N THR A 174 21.05 -16.98 11.92
CA THR A 174 20.08 -16.21 11.13
C THR A 174 18.63 -16.58 11.46
N LEU A 175 18.38 -17.86 11.78
CA LEU A 175 17.05 -18.34 12.12
C LEU A 175 16.53 -17.67 13.40
N ASP A 176 17.35 -17.62 14.45
CA ASP A 176 16.92 -17.06 15.73
C ASP A 176 16.83 -15.53 15.68
N ARG A 177 17.64 -14.84 14.87
CA ARG A 177 17.45 -13.39 14.61
C ARG A 177 16.11 -13.09 13.94
N ASN A 178 15.75 -13.90 12.95
CA ASN A 178 14.46 -13.79 12.27
C ASN A 178 13.30 -14.06 13.24
N LYS A 179 13.43 -15.06 14.12
CA LYS A 179 12.45 -15.34 15.18
C LYS A 179 12.31 -14.17 16.14
N LEU A 180 13.43 -13.64 16.65
CA LEU A 180 13.42 -12.49 17.56
C LEU A 180 12.68 -11.30 16.93
N SER A 181 13.03 -10.98 15.68
CA SER A 181 12.35 -9.94 14.91
C SER A 181 10.85 -10.21 14.81
N GLY A 182 10.46 -11.44 14.45
CA GLY A 182 9.05 -11.85 14.36
C GLY A 182 8.27 -11.68 15.67
N TYR A 183 8.82 -12.11 16.80
CA TYR A 183 8.17 -11.99 18.10
C TYR A 183 8.06 -10.54 18.57
N VAL A 184 9.12 -9.74 18.42
CA VAL A 184 9.11 -8.30 18.76
C VAL A 184 8.08 -7.55 17.90
N LEU A 185 8.05 -7.80 16.59
CA LEU A 185 7.09 -7.19 15.68
C LEU A 185 5.65 -7.60 16.00
N ALA A 186 5.40 -8.89 16.27
CA ALA A 186 4.08 -9.36 16.66
C ALA A 186 3.61 -8.69 17.97
N TYR A 187 4.51 -8.56 18.94
CA TYR A 187 4.23 -7.87 20.21
C TYR A 187 3.84 -6.39 19.98
N LEU A 188 4.72 -5.61 19.35
CA LEU A 188 4.52 -4.17 19.15
C LEU A 188 3.33 -3.88 18.22
N ALA A 189 3.17 -4.62 17.12
CA ALA A 189 2.04 -4.45 16.21
C ALA A 189 0.70 -4.80 16.85
N SER A 190 0.67 -5.75 17.79
CA SER A 190 -0.56 -6.09 18.54
C SER A 190 -0.98 -5.03 19.56
N PHE A 191 -0.07 -4.12 19.94
CA PHE A 191 -0.37 -2.97 20.79
C PHE A 191 -0.74 -1.75 19.97
N TYR A 192 0.17 -1.34 19.09
CA TYR A 192 0.09 -0.05 18.41
C TYR A 192 -0.65 -0.11 17.09
N GLY A 193 -0.77 -1.27 16.45
CA GLY A 193 -1.34 -1.38 15.11
C GLY A 193 -0.58 -0.55 14.06
N HIS A 194 0.70 -0.28 14.27
CA HIS A 194 1.54 0.46 13.33
C HIS A 194 1.66 -0.27 11.99
N ARG A 195 1.77 0.50 10.90
CA ARG A 195 1.98 -0.05 9.55
C ARG A 195 3.39 -0.63 9.44
N LEU A 196 3.57 -1.61 8.55
CA LEU A 196 4.86 -2.24 8.27
C LEU A 196 5.98 -1.21 8.02
N GLY A 197 5.68 -0.15 7.26
CA GLY A 197 6.65 0.91 6.95
C GLY A 197 7.27 1.58 8.18
N VAL A 198 6.56 1.66 9.31
CA VAL A 198 7.11 2.20 10.57
C VAL A 198 8.25 1.32 11.08
N PHE A 199 8.08 -0.01 11.01
CA PHE A 199 9.08 -0.96 11.46
C PHE A 199 10.24 -1.12 10.47
N LEU A 200 9.93 -1.14 9.17
CA LEU A 200 10.96 -1.18 8.12
C LEU A 200 11.92 0.01 8.23
N ASN A 201 11.38 1.20 8.49
CA ASN A 201 12.16 2.43 8.48
C ASN A 201 12.66 2.87 9.86
N LEU A 202 12.44 2.06 10.90
CA LEU A 202 12.99 2.33 12.24
C LEU A 202 14.52 2.28 12.21
N THR A 203 15.18 3.37 12.59
CA THR A 203 16.64 3.48 12.57
C THR A 203 17.27 3.37 13.95
N ASP A 204 18.53 2.93 13.98
CA ASP A 204 19.35 2.88 15.21
C ASP A 204 19.45 4.24 15.89
N GLU A 205 19.56 5.29 15.08
CA GLU A 205 19.61 6.67 15.55
C GLU A 205 18.32 7.07 16.26
N GLN A 206 17.15 6.70 15.73
CA GLN A 206 15.85 6.98 16.35
C GLN A 206 15.66 6.22 17.66
N VAL A 207 16.17 4.98 17.75
CA VAL A 207 16.19 4.22 19.01
C VAL A 207 17.14 4.89 20.00
N SER A 208 18.36 5.23 19.59
CA SER A 208 19.38 5.85 20.46
C SER A 208 18.97 7.24 20.96
N LYS A 209 18.18 7.98 20.18
CA LYS A 209 17.62 9.29 20.53
C LYS A 209 16.24 9.20 21.18
N ALA A 210 15.83 8.03 21.67
CA ALA A 210 14.56 7.88 22.37
C ALA A 210 14.46 8.89 23.53
N VAL A 211 13.28 9.49 23.69
CA VAL A 211 13.04 10.42 24.78
C VAL A 211 12.74 9.61 26.04
N HIS A 212 13.54 9.79 27.08
CA HIS A 212 13.37 9.11 28.36
C HIS A 212 12.30 9.80 29.20
N GLY A 213 11.36 9.01 29.71
CA GLY A 213 10.41 9.43 30.74
C GLY A 213 11.14 9.61 32.07
N VAL A 214 10.92 10.75 32.72
CA VAL A 214 11.61 11.12 33.98
C VAL A 214 11.19 10.22 35.15
N GLU A 215 9.98 9.66 35.13
CA GLU A 215 9.38 8.98 36.28
C GLU A 215 9.14 7.47 36.10
N GLU A 216 9.01 6.95 34.87
CA GLU A 216 8.48 5.59 34.63
C GLU A 216 9.46 4.62 33.92
N ASN A 217 10.74 4.99 33.71
CA ASN A 217 11.70 4.21 32.89
C ASN A 217 11.13 3.82 31.52
N ASP A 218 10.36 4.74 30.93
CA ASP A 218 9.77 4.60 29.62
C ASP A 218 10.57 5.33 28.55
N TYR A 219 10.52 4.82 27.33
CA TYR A 219 11.29 5.29 26.19
C TYR A 219 10.35 5.60 25.04
N LEU A 220 10.21 6.88 24.69
CA LEU A 220 9.41 7.31 23.57
C LEU A 220 10.26 7.36 22.29
N ILE A 221 10.01 6.43 21.39
CA ILE A 221 10.61 6.39 20.06
C ILE A 221 9.72 7.14 19.07
N LYS A 222 10.34 7.97 18.23
CA LYS A 222 9.70 8.70 17.12
C LYS A 222 10.28 8.21 15.80
N VAL A 223 9.43 7.64 14.95
CA VAL A 223 9.79 7.20 13.61
C VAL A 223 9.30 8.22 12.60
N GLU A 224 10.23 8.87 11.92
CA GLU A 224 9.94 9.99 11.02
C GLU A 224 9.63 9.51 9.60
N ASN A 225 10.35 8.51 9.09
CA ASN A 225 10.19 8.11 7.69
C ASN A 225 9.08 7.07 7.53
N HIS A 226 7.84 7.51 7.32
CA HIS A 226 6.71 6.65 6.96
C HIS A 226 5.70 7.38 6.06
N LYS A 227 4.88 6.61 5.32
CA LYS A 227 3.92 7.11 4.30
C LYS A 227 3.03 8.26 4.77
N ALA A 228 2.73 8.34 6.06
CA ALA A 228 1.76 9.27 6.63
C ALA A 228 2.39 10.44 7.40
N ASN A 229 3.72 10.57 7.39
CA ASN A 229 4.41 11.60 8.18
C ASN A 229 4.01 13.01 7.74
N GLU A 230 3.93 13.27 6.43
CA GLU A 230 3.55 14.59 5.90
C GLU A 230 2.21 15.09 6.44
N SER A 231 1.24 14.20 6.64
CA SER A 231 -0.11 14.58 7.09
C SER A 231 -0.35 14.39 8.59
N TYR A 232 0.40 13.53 9.28
CA TYR A 232 0.12 13.13 10.67
C TYR A 232 1.32 13.25 11.62
N GLY A 233 2.48 13.68 11.11
CA GLY A 233 3.73 13.71 11.84
C GLY A 233 4.28 12.32 12.13
N THR A 234 5.31 12.28 12.98
CA THR A 234 6.08 11.08 13.31
C THR A 234 5.23 10.01 13.99
N ALA A 235 5.42 8.75 13.62
CA ALA A 235 4.87 7.61 14.36
C ALA A 235 5.55 7.48 15.72
N LYS A 236 4.76 7.28 16.77
CA LYS A 236 5.23 7.23 18.17
C LYS A 236 5.02 5.84 18.76
N MET A 237 6.02 5.35 19.49
CA MET A 237 5.94 4.12 20.29
C MET A 237 6.51 4.39 21.67
N LEU A 238 5.69 4.21 22.71
CA LEU A 238 6.15 4.27 24.09
C LEU A 238 6.59 2.87 24.51
N LEU A 239 7.85 2.69 24.83
CA LEU A 239 8.38 1.38 25.19
C LEU A 239 8.73 1.35 26.67
N THR A 240 8.41 0.24 27.33
CA THR A 240 8.98 -0.04 28.65
C THR A 240 10.49 -0.31 28.53
N ASP A 241 11.23 -0.21 29.64
CA ASP A 241 12.66 -0.56 29.69
C ASP A 241 12.96 -1.94 29.08
N ARG A 242 12.10 -2.93 29.35
CA ARG A 242 12.23 -4.27 28.78
C ARG A 242 12.09 -4.27 27.25
N GLU A 243 11.09 -3.57 26.73
CA GLU A 243 10.81 -3.52 25.29
C GLU A 243 11.89 -2.75 24.53
N TYR A 244 12.37 -1.66 25.12
CA TYR A 244 13.49 -0.89 24.60
C TYR A 244 14.78 -1.74 24.57
N GLY A 245 15.04 -2.50 25.64
CA GLY A 245 16.14 -3.45 25.72
C GLY A 245 16.15 -4.49 24.59
N TRP A 246 14.99 -4.92 24.09
CA TRP A 246 14.93 -5.83 22.93
C TRP A 246 15.44 -5.19 21.65
N LEU A 247 15.15 -3.90 21.43
CA LEU A 247 15.65 -3.17 20.26
C LEU A 247 17.15 -2.93 20.36
N LEU A 248 17.63 -2.54 21.55
CA LEU A 248 19.06 -2.41 21.83
C LEU A 248 19.81 -3.73 21.60
N PHE A 249 19.22 -4.87 22.00
CA PHE A 249 19.81 -6.18 21.77
C PHE A 249 19.94 -6.50 20.27
N ILE A 250 18.91 -6.21 19.48
CA ILE A 250 18.97 -6.39 18.00
C ILE A 250 20.09 -5.51 17.41
N MET A 251 20.20 -4.25 17.86
CA MET A 251 21.26 -3.34 17.43
C MET A 251 22.65 -3.86 17.83
N ARG A 252 22.81 -4.40 19.04
CA ARG A 252 24.07 -4.99 19.53
C ARG A 252 24.53 -6.14 18.63
N ILE A 253 23.65 -7.13 18.38
CA ILE A 253 23.95 -8.26 17.51
C ILE A 253 24.37 -7.80 16.11
N LYS A 254 23.70 -6.78 15.57
CA LYS A 254 24.06 -6.24 14.26
C LYS A 254 25.51 -5.74 14.22
N GLN A 255 25.93 -4.99 15.25
CA GLN A 255 27.29 -4.47 15.36
C GLN A 255 28.32 -5.59 15.50
N GLU A 256 28.04 -6.59 16.34
CA GLU A 256 28.91 -7.75 16.54
C GLU A 256 29.10 -8.55 15.24
N LEU A 257 28.02 -8.78 14.50
CA LEU A 257 28.06 -9.51 13.23
C LEU A 257 28.78 -8.77 12.11
N ALA A 258 28.73 -7.43 12.10
CA ALA A 258 29.39 -6.63 11.09
C ALA A 258 30.92 -6.58 11.25
N LYS A 259 31.46 -6.97 12.43
CA LYS A 259 32.90 -7.01 12.73
C LYS A 259 33.65 -5.72 12.34
N GLY A 260 33.01 -4.56 12.54
CA GLY A 260 33.57 -3.25 12.20
C GLY A 260 33.39 -2.81 10.74
N GLY A 261 32.65 -3.57 9.93
CA GLY A 261 32.20 -3.17 8.60
C GLY A 261 31.02 -2.20 8.63
N GLU A 262 30.58 -1.76 7.45
CA GLU A 262 29.40 -0.90 7.30
C GLU A 262 28.14 -1.64 7.79
N VAL A 263 27.43 -1.01 8.72
CA VAL A 263 26.21 -1.53 9.34
C VAL A 263 24.97 -0.85 8.79
N SER A 264 23.91 -1.63 8.57
CA SER A 264 22.59 -1.08 8.25
C SER A 264 22.21 0.01 9.24
N ARG A 265 21.78 1.17 8.76
CA ARG A 265 21.17 2.20 9.62
C ARG A 265 19.85 1.76 10.27
N PHE A 266 19.22 0.72 9.74
CA PHE A 266 17.91 0.24 10.18
C PHE A 266 18.05 -0.80 11.28
N VAL A 267 17.17 -0.75 12.29
CA VAL A 267 17.18 -1.68 13.44
C VAL A 267 17.02 -3.11 12.95
N PHE A 268 16.03 -3.36 12.09
CA PHE A 268 15.83 -4.67 11.47
C PHE A 268 16.64 -4.77 10.17
N PHE A 269 17.49 -5.78 10.08
CA PHE A 269 18.47 -5.95 9.01
C PHE A 269 18.54 -7.39 8.53
N ASN A 270 18.85 -7.56 7.26
CA ASN A 270 19.02 -8.88 6.64
C ASN A 270 20.48 -9.38 6.75
N THR A 271 20.76 -10.57 6.21
CA THR A 271 22.12 -11.16 6.22
C THR A 271 23.16 -10.36 5.42
N THR A 272 22.73 -9.45 4.56
CA THR A 272 23.62 -8.56 3.79
C THR A 272 23.70 -7.16 4.40
N PHE A 273 23.23 -6.97 5.63
CA PHE A 273 23.25 -5.69 6.35
C PHE A 273 22.53 -4.54 5.63
N PHE A 274 21.44 -4.86 4.92
CA PHE A 274 20.48 -3.88 4.41
C PHE A 274 19.15 -3.97 5.18
N GLN A 275 18.25 -3.01 4.91
CA GLN A 275 16.87 -3.04 5.41
C GLN A 275 16.21 -4.39 5.11
N ASP A 276 15.68 -5.04 6.14
CA ASP A 276 15.02 -6.32 5.95
C ASP A 276 13.57 -6.15 5.48
N LYS A 277 13.27 -6.57 4.26
CA LYS A 277 11.92 -6.48 3.67
C LYS A 277 11.02 -7.67 4.04
N ASN A 278 11.55 -8.68 4.73
CA ASN A 278 10.83 -9.92 5.07
C ASN A 278 10.11 -9.87 6.43
N LEU A 279 9.98 -8.69 7.06
CA LEU A 279 9.38 -8.56 8.39
C LEU A 279 7.98 -9.18 8.51
N THR A 280 7.15 -9.07 7.46
CA THR A 280 5.82 -9.73 7.42
C THR A 280 5.93 -11.25 7.51
N LYS A 281 6.94 -11.85 6.86
CA LYS A 281 7.19 -13.30 6.92
C LYS A 281 7.58 -13.71 8.34
N TYR A 282 8.44 -12.94 9.00
CA TYR A 282 8.86 -13.24 10.37
C TYR A 282 7.72 -13.10 11.37
N LEU A 283 6.88 -12.07 11.23
CA LEU A 283 5.67 -11.90 12.02
C LEU A 283 4.71 -13.08 11.84
N LYS A 284 4.45 -13.49 10.58
CA LYS A 284 3.61 -14.68 10.27
C LYS A 284 4.17 -15.95 10.93
N SER A 285 5.49 -16.14 10.87
CA SER A 285 6.16 -17.30 11.49
C SER A 285 6.00 -17.30 13.01
N ALA A 286 6.30 -16.18 13.67
CA ALA A 286 6.15 -16.06 15.13
C ALA A 286 4.69 -16.25 15.57
N TRP A 287 3.73 -15.71 14.82
CA TRP A 287 2.30 -15.90 15.08
C TRP A 287 1.91 -17.38 15.03
N SER A 288 2.41 -18.12 14.02
CA SER A 288 2.18 -19.55 13.87
C SER A 288 2.86 -20.35 14.99
N GLU A 289 4.08 -20.02 15.38
CA GLU A 289 4.78 -20.67 16.50
C GLU A 289 4.05 -20.46 17.84
N MET A 290 3.40 -19.31 18.01
CA MET A 290 2.51 -19.04 19.16
C MET A 290 1.16 -19.78 19.10
N GLN A 291 0.93 -20.57 18.05
CA GLN A 291 -0.30 -21.34 17.83
C GLN A 291 -1.55 -20.46 17.92
N LEU A 292 -1.47 -19.29 17.31
CA LEU A 292 -2.59 -18.35 17.20
C LEU A 292 -3.34 -18.61 15.89
N GLY A 293 -4.67 -18.47 15.93
CA GLY A 293 -5.52 -18.72 14.77
C GLY A 293 -5.29 -17.73 13.63
N GLY A 294 -5.43 -18.22 12.40
CA GLY A 294 -5.27 -17.44 11.17
C GLY A 294 -3.82 -17.03 10.88
N GLN A 295 -3.63 -16.15 9.89
CA GLN A 295 -2.33 -15.59 9.56
C GLN A 295 -2.32 -14.08 9.87
N ALA A 296 -1.43 -13.67 10.77
CA ALA A 296 -1.29 -12.26 11.10
C ALA A 296 -0.47 -11.51 10.04
N THR A 297 -0.94 -10.32 9.71
CA THR A 297 -0.22 -9.31 8.94
C THR A 297 -0.28 -7.98 9.69
N PHE A 298 0.60 -7.03 9.36
CA PHE A 298 0.50 -5.68 9.93
C PHE A 298 -0.87 -5.06 9.67
N THR A 299 -1.44 -5.29 8.49
CA THR A 299 -2.78 -4.82 8.12
C THR A 299 -3.89 -5.52 8.93
N SER A 300 -3.80 -6.82 9.18
CA SER A 300 -4.81 -7.53 10.00
C SER A 300 -4.76 -7.09 11.47
N LEU A 301 -3.57 -6.96 12.05
CA LEU A 301 -3.38 -6.47 13.42
C LEU A 301 -3.83 -5.02 13.56
N ARG A 302 -3.46 -4.16 12.61
CA ARG A 302 -3.91 -2.77 12.56
C ARG A 302 -5.44 -2.65 12.51
N SER A 303 -6.09 -3.46 11.67
CA SER A 303 -7.55 -3.47 11.55
C SER A 303 -8.21 -3.92 12.87
N ALA A 304 -7.66 -4.95 13.52
CA ALA A 304 -8.13 -5.41 14.81
C ALA A 304 -7.99 -4.32 15.90
N VAL A 305 -6.81 -3.71 16.04
CA VAL A 305 -6.55 -2.63 17.02
C VAL A 305 -7.48 -1.44 16.79
N ALA A 306 -7.62 -0.97 15.55
CA ALA A 306 -8.51 0.15 15.21
C ALA A 306 -9.99 -0.19 15.50
N THR A 307 -10.42 -1.41 15.19
CA THR A 307 -11.79 -1.88 15.46
C THR A 307 -12.07 -1.94 16.96
N PHE A 308 -11.15 -2.47 17.77
CA PHE A 308 -11.32 -2.51 19.22
C PHE A 308 -11.32 -1.11 19.84
N ALA A 309 -10.47 -0.20 19.35
CA ALA A 309 -10.48 1.20 19.78
C ALA A 309 -11.86 1.84 19.53
N ARG A 310 -12.40 1.70 18.32
CA ARG A 310 -13.74 2.22 17.99
C ARG A 310 -14.85 1.55 18.81
N ASN A 311 -14.79 0.24 19.03
CA ASN A 311 -15.85 -0.47 19.75
C ASN A 311 -15.82 -0.17 21.25
N ARG A 312 -14.63 0.12 21.82
CA ARG A 312 -14.46 0.47 23.23
C ARG A 312 -14.75 1.94 23.51
N HIS A 313 -14.35 2.82 22.61
CA HIS A 313 -14.42 4.27 22.75
C HIS A 313 -15.44 4.82 21.73
N GLY A 314 -16.48 5.50 22.22
CA GLY A 314 -17.54 6.06 21.35
C GLY A 314 -17.01 7.03 20.29
N GLU A 315 -17.87 7.37 19.32
CA GLU A 315 -17.48 8.10 18.10
C GLU A 315 -16.70 9.39 18.38
N TYR A 316 -17.13 10.15 19.39
CA TYR A 316 -16.59 11.46 19.78
C TYR A 316 -15.53 11.40 20.90
N SER A 317 -15.09 10.20 21.30
CA SER A 317 -14.11 10.04 22.36
C SER A 317 -12.76 10.66 21.96
N GLN A 318 -12.22 11.50 22.84
CA GLN A 318 -10.86 12.03 22.69
C GLN A 318 -9.81 10.92 22.73
N ASP A 319 -10.05 9.85 23.48
CA ASP A 319 -9.14 8.70 23.54
C ASP A 319 -9.09 8.00 22.18
N ARG A 320 -10.23 7.84 21.51
CA ARG A 320 -10.29 7.29 20.15
C ARG A 320 -9.49 8.14 19.16
N LYS A 321 -9.58 9.47 19.26
CA LYS A 321 -8.80 10.40 18.43
C LYS A 321 -7.30 10.26 18.71
N LYS A 322 -6.90 10.20 19.98
CA LYS A 322 -5.50 9.97 20.39
C LYS A 322 -4.95 8.63 19.86
N MET A 323 -5.74 7.56 19.95
CA MET A 323 -5.35 6.25 19.41
C MET A 323 -5.18 6.29 17.88
N ALA A 324 -6.09 6.92 17.15
CA ALA A 324 -5.98 7.08 15.70
C ALA A 324 -4.73 7.90 15.31
N GLN A 325 -4.45 8.98 16.06
CA GLN A 325 -3.24 9.79 15.88
C GLN A 325 -1.97 8.97 16.14
N LEU A 326 -1.93 8.18 17.22
CA LEU A 326 -0.80 7.27 17.49
C LEU A 326 -0.59 6.30 16.32
N MET A 327 -1.68 5.78 15.75
CA MET A 327 -1.64 4.93 14.57
C MET A 327 -1.33 5.68 13.25
N CYS A 328 -1.15 7.00 13.28
CA CYS A 328 -0.92 7.87 12.12
C CYS A 328 -2.07 7.84 11.10
N HIS A 329 -3.30 8.07 11.55
CA HIS A 329 -4.47 8.32 10.71
C HIS A 329 -5.58 9.08 11.44
N SER A 330 -6.57 9.59 10.70
CA SER A 330 -7.79 10.15 11.29
C SER A 330 -8.79 9.05 11.68
N THR A 331 -9.76 9.37 12.55
CA THR A 331 -10.90 8.48 12.84
C THR A 331 -11.75 8.20 11.60
N LYS A 332 -11.91 9.19 10.71
CA LYS A 332 -12.59 9.01 9.41
C LYS A 332 -11.88 7.97 8.54
N THR A 333 -10.55 8.06 8.45
CA THR A 333 -9.72 7.07 7.74
C THR A 333 -9.80 5.70 8.41
N ALA A 334 -9.83 5.66 9.76
CA ALA A 334 -10.07 4.44 10.53
C ALA A 334 -11.36 3.77 10.10
N ASP A 335 -12.45 4.54 10.09
CA ASP A 335 -13.78 4.05 9.79
C ASP A 335 -13.90 3.55 8.36
N LYS A 336 -13.27 4.27 7.43
CA LYS A 336 -13.30 3.92 6.01
C LYS A 336 -12.52 2.66 5.68
N TYR A 337 -11.37 2.41 6.32
CA TYR A 337 -10.46 1.34 5.84
C TYR A 337 -10.12 0.26 6.85
N TYR A 338 -10.13 0.56 8.15
CA TYR A 338 -9.59 -0.34 9.18
C TYR A 338 -10.64 -0.92 10.12
N THR A 339 -11.72 -0.18 10.40
CA THR A 339 -12.74 -0.67 11.32
C THR A 339 -13.78 -1.52 10.58
N MET A 340 -14.13 -2.66 11.16
CA MET A 340 -15.16 -3.57 10.61
C MET A 340 -16.57 -2.99 10.76
N ASP A 341 -17.61 -3.61 10.20
CA ASP A 341 -18.97 -3.08 10.31
C ASP A 341 -19.50 -3.10 11.76
N MET A 342 -20.70 -2.53 11.97
CA MET A 342 -21.34 -2.52 13.29
C MET A 342 -21.55 -3.94 13.80
N THR A 343 -21.23 -4.19 15.07
CA THR A 343 -21.55 -5.47 15.70
C THR A 343 -23.06 -5.62 15.88
N MET A 344 -23.53 -6.87 16.03
CA MET A 344 -24.94 -7.15 16.36
C MET A 344 -25.43 -6.39 17.60
N GLU A 345 -24.56 -6.23 18.60
CA GLU A 345 -24.88 -5.47 19.81
C GLU A 345 -25.01 -3.97 19.52
N GLN A 346 -24.12 -3.41 18.70
CA GLN A 346 -24.22 -2.01 18.25
C GLN A 346 -25.48 -1.77 17.42
N ALA A 347 -25.82 -2.69 16.51
CA ALA A 347 -27.05 -2.62 15.73
C ALA A 347 -28.31 -2.70 16.61
N ARG A 348 -28.31 -3.57 17.63
CA ARG A 348 -29.39 -3.64 18.64
C ARG A 348 -29.53 -2.34 19.43
N ARG A 349 -28.41 -1.75 19.88
CA ARG A 349 -28.43 -0.44 20.53
C ARG A 349 -28.94 0.65 19.60
N GLY A 350 -28.54 0.63 18.32
CA GLY A 350 -29.07 1.53 17.31
C GLY A 350 -30.59 1.42 17.16
N ARG A 351 -31.11 0.18 17.11
CA ARG A 351 -32.56 -0.06 17.13
C ARG A 351 -33.23 0.49 18.39
N GLN A 352 -32.64 0.28 19.58
CA GLN A 352 -33.17 0.85 20.83
C GLN A 352 -33.19 2.38 20.80
N LEU A 353 -32.20 3.04 20.18
CA LEU A 353 -32.19 4.49 20.01
C LEU A 353 -33.30 4.95 19.05
N PHE A 354 -33.58 4.21 17.98
CA PHE A 354 -34.72 4.49 17.11
C PHE A 354 -36.05 4.32 17.85
N GLU A 355 -36.20 3.24 18.63
CA GLU A 355 -37.38 3.01 19.46
C GLU A 355 -37.58 4.16 20.47
N GLN A 356 -36.52 4.59 21.16
CA GLN A 356 -36.56 5.74 22.08
C GLN A 356 -36.86 7.08 21.40
N ALA A 357 -36.41 7.28 20.16
CA ALA A 357 -36.70 8.48 19.39
C ALA A 357 -38.17 8.50 18.89
N GLN A 358 -38.79 7.33 18.75
CA GLN A 358 -40.20 7.17 18.40
C GLN A 358 -41.12 7.21 19.63
N GLU A 359 -40.60 6.98 20.82
CA GLU A 359 -41.31 7.25 22.08
C GLU A 359 -41.46 8.76 22.26
N GLU A 360 -42.70 9.28 22.13
CA GLU A 360 -43.05 10.65 22.51
C GLU A 360 -42.75 10.84 24.00
N ARG A 361 -41.58 11.39 24.33
CA ARG A 361 -41.37 11.93 25.67
C ARG A 361 -42.11 13.26 25.76
N PRO A 362 -43.10 13.43 26.65
CA PRO A 362 -43.66 14.75 26.90
C PRO A 362 -42.50 15.65 27.37
N MET A 363 -42.30 16.77 26.68
CA MET A 363 -41.35 17.81 27.10
C MET A 363 -41.70 18.23 28.53
N LYS A 364 -41.01 17.68 29.53
CA LYS A 364 -40.89 18.37 30.81
C LYS A 364 -40.01 19.58 30.54
N ARG A 365 -40.63 20.76 30.46
CA ARG A 365 -39.94 22.05 30.54
C ARG A 365 -39.05 22.03 31.77
N LEU A 366 -37.75 21.84 31.56
CA LEU A 366 -36.76 22.27 32.53
C LEU A 366 -36.70 23.79 32.42
N GLN A 367 -37.51 24.47 33.23
CA GLN A 367 -37.18 25.83 33.64
C GLN A 367 -35.93 25.72 34.51
N GLN A 368 -34.78 26.08 33.96
CA GLN A 368 -33.66 26.55 34.76
C GLN A 368 -33.35 27.95 34.29
N GLU A 369 -33.62 28.89 35.20
CA GLU A 369 -33.12 30.26 35.18
C GLU A 369 -31.59 30.23 35.04
N SER A 370 -31.09 30.90 34.01
CA SER A 370 -29.79 31.54 34.08
C SER A 370 -29.85 32.85 33.30
N THR A 371 -29.67 33.92 34.06
CA THR A 371 -29.60 35.32 33.67
C THR A 371 -28.62 35.58 32.50
N PRO A 372 -28.93 36.53 31.59
CA PRO A 372 -28.03 36.91 30.51
C PRO A 372 -26.89 37.82 31.03
N PRO A 373 -25.64 37.69 30.53
CA PRO A 373 -24.63 38.71 30.76
C PRO A 373 -24.94 39.95 29.92
N LYS A 374 -24.78 41.11 30.56
CA LYS A 374 -24.95 42.45 29.98
C LYS A 374 -24.10 42.63 28.71
N SER A 375 -24.75 43.22 27.72
CA SER A 375 -24.17 43.91 26.58
C SER A 375 -23.29 45.08 27.01
N GLU A 376 -22.06 45.12 26.52
CA GLU A 376 -21.37 46.37 26.22
C GLU A 376 -21.28 46.48 24.70
N GLU A 377 -21.95 47.50 24.18
CA GLU A 377 -21.83 47.99 22.82
C GLU A 377 -20.49 48.74 22.69
N SER A 378 -19.74 48.44 21.64
CA SER A 378 -18.90 49.44 20.99
C SER A 378 -18.93 49.15 19.49
N GLU A 379 -19.59 50.06 18.78
CA GLU A 379 -19.60 50.18 17.33
C GLU A 379 -18.20 50.41 16.75
N GLY A 380 -18.03 50.04 15.48
CA GLY A 380 -17.15 50.76 14.56
C GLY A 380 -16.20 49.88 13.74
N GLY A 381 -16.48 49.76 12.44
CA GLY A 381 -15.45 49.55 11.43
C GLY A 381 -15.72 48.41 10.44
N GLU A 382 -16.39 48.75 9.35
CA GLU A 382 -16.40 47.99 8.09
C GLU A 382 -14.97 47.84 7.54
N GLU A 383 -14.62 46.67 7.00
CA GLU A 383 -14.00 46.59 5.66
C GLU A 383 -13.99 45.14 5.14
N GLU A 384 -14.40 45.02 3.88
CA GLU A 384 -14.49 43.80 3.08
C GLU A 384 -13.12 43.18 2.81
N GLY A 385 -13.04 41.85 2.84
CA GLY A 385 -11.85 41.10 2.48
C GLY A 385 -12.14 39.61 2.33
N GLY A 386 -13.01 39.26 1.39
CA GLY A 386 -13.38 37.88 1.09
C GLY A 386 -12.24 37.09 0.44
N GLU A 387 -11.36 36.49 1.23
CA GLU A 387 -10.50 35.39 0.77
C GLU A 387 -11.25 34.06 0.91
N LYS A 388 -11.76 33.57 -0.23
CA LYS A 388 -12.09 32.16 -0.41
C LYS A 388 -10.81 31.33 -0.22
N LYS A 389 -10.64 30.73 0.95
CA LYS A 389 -9.78 29.54 1.08
C LYS A 389 -10.47 28.40 0.35
N GLU A 390 -9.99 28.12 -0.86
CA GLU A 390 -10.16 26.82 -1.50
C GLU A 390 -9.52 25.77 -0.57
N GLU A 391 -10.36 25.04 0.15
CA GLU A 391 -9.97 23.78 0.76
C GLU A 391 -9.63 22.81 -0.37
N GLY A 392 -8.34 22.71 -0.69
CA GLY A 392 -7.81 21.66 -1.54
C GLY A 392 -8.08 20.31 -0.87
N GLU A 393 -9.10 19.61 -1.37
CA GLU A 393 -9.27 18.18 -1.15
C GLU A 393 -8.08 17.44 -1.78
N GLU A 394 -6.97 17.35 -1.05
CA GLU A 394 -5.99 16.30 -1.29
C GLU A 394 -6.63 14.97 -0.85
N GLU A 395 -7.32 14.33 -1.80
CA GLU A 395 -7.69 12.92 -1.74
C GLU A 395 -6.40 12.09 -1.62
N GLY A 396 -5.91 11.93 -0.38
CA GLY A 396 -4.90 10.93 -0.05
C GLY A 396 -5.48 9.54 -0.36
N GLU A 397 -5.12 9.01 -1.52
CA GLU A 397 -5.46 7.65 -1.94
C GLU A 397 -4.81 6.65 -0.98
N GLU A 398 -5.58 6.17 0.01
CA GLU A 398 -5.23 4.94 0.74
C GLU A 398 -5.30 3.77 -0.26
N GLU A 399 -4.18 3.53 -0.92
CA GLU A 399 -3.87 2.28 -1.61
C GLU A 399 -4.05 1.14 -0.59
N GLY A 400 -5.10 0.32 -0.80
CA GLY A 400 -5.17 -0.98 -0.16
C GLY A 400 -4.02 -1.82 -0.70
N GLU A 401 -3.08 -2.17 0.17
CA GLU A 401 -2.09 -3.22 -0.10
C GLU A 401 -2.85 -4.54 -0.30
N GLU A 402 -3.24 -4.82 -1.54
CA GLU A 402 -3.40 -6.20 -1.98
C GLU A 402 -1.99 -6.74 -2.23
N GLU A 403 -1.51 -7.63 -1.35
CA GLU A 403 -0.38 -8.52 -1.64
C GLU A 403 -0.81 -9.42 -2.83
N GLY A 404 -0.66 -8.91 -4.04
CA GLY A 404 -0.71 -9.70 -5.28
C GLY A 404 0.70 -10.14 -5.63
N GLU A 405 0.91 -11.46 -5.74
CA GLU A 405 2.09 -12.02 -6.39
C GLU A 405 2.15 -11.48 -7.83
N GLU A 406 3.10 -10.58 -8.11
CA GLU A 406 3.45 -10.24 -9.48
C GLU A 406 4.24 -11.41 -10.07
N VAL A 407 3.54 -12.23 -10.86
CA VAL A 407 4.16 -13.17 -11.80
C VAL A 407 4.84 -12.34 -12.90
N ASN A 408 6.17 -12.35 -12.87
CA ASN A 408 7.02 -11.72 -13.87
C ASN A 408 7.08 -12.60 -15.13
N PRO A 409 6.54 -12.20 -16.30
CA PRO A 409 6.68 -12.99 -17.52
C PRO A 409 7.90 -12.46 -18.27
N ASN A 410 9.06 -13.08 -18.04
CA ASN A 410 10.22 -12.84 -18.91
C ASN A 410 10.17 -13.86 -20.06
N PRO A 411 10.15 -13.45 -21.34
CA PRO A 411 10.22 -14.37 -22.45
C PRO A 411 11.69 -14.71 -22.74
N SER A 412 11.98 -16.01 -22.75
CA SER A 412 13.17 -16.57 -23.37
C SER A 412 13.14 -16.33 -24.88
N SER A 413 14.19 -15.74 -25.43
CA SER A 413 14.59 -15.98 -26.82
C SER A 413 16.11 -16.04 -26.90
N GLY A 414 16.63 -17.26 -27.06
CA GLY A 414 18.02 -17.47 -27.46
C GLY A 414 18.21 -17.16 -28.94
N ARG A 415 19.40 -16.66 -29.27
CA ARG A 415 20.15 -16.97 -30.50
C ARG A 415 21.58 -16.50 -30.30
N GLY A 416 22.52 -17.44 -30.40
CA GLY A 416 23.95 -17.18 -30.30
C GLY A 416 24.57 -16.70 -31.61
N SER A 417 25.81 -16.22 -31.52
CA SER A 417 26.90 -16.54 -32.45
C SER A 417 28.24 -15.97 -31.93
N SER A 418 29.16 -16.90 -31.65
CA SER A 418 30.59 -16.94 -32.02
C SER A 418 31.42 -15.65 -32.08
N SER A 419 32.51 -15.60 -31.28
CA SER A 419 33.90 -15.55 -31.81
C SER A 419 34.96 -15.68 -30.70
N GLY A 420 35.88 -16.67 -30.85
CA GLY A 420 37.30 -16.72 -30.41
C GLY A 420 37.65 -16.52 -28.92
N SER A 421 38.57 -17.24 -28.27
CA SER A 421 39.66 -18.12 -28.71
C SER A 421 40.19 -18.92 -27.51
N GLN A 422 40.66 -20.16 -27.76
CA GLN A 422 41.82 -20.88 -27.16
C GLN A 422 42.00 -20.90 -25.62
N GLN A 423 42.41 -21.95 -24.93
CA GLN A 423 42.87 -23.33 -25.16
C GLN A 423 43.05 -23.87 -23.72
N HIS A 424 42.57 -25.08 -23.39
CA HIS A 424 43.33 -26.04 -22.57
C HIS A 424 42.61 -27.39 -22.41
N THR A 425 43.16 -28.39 -23.10
CA THR A 425 43.43 -29.77 -22.67
C THR A 425 42.39 -30.54 -21.85
N ARG A 426 41.77 -31.53 -22.52
CA ARG A 426 41.33 -32.84 -21.96
C ARG A 426 42.46 -33.87 -22.21
N PRO A 427 42.55 -34.97 -21.45
CA PRO A 427 41.96 -36.26 -21.87
C PRO A 427 41.35 -36.99 -20.64
N GLU A 428 40.64 -38.12 -20.64
CA GLU A 428 40.08 -39.12 -21.57
C GLU A 428 39.21 -40.01 -20.66
N GLY A 429 38.00 -40.42 -21.07
CA GLY A 429 37.72 -41.81 -21.44
C GLY A 429 36.75 -42.39 -20.37
N GLY A 430 35.54 -42.85 -20.65
CA GLY A 430 34.97 -43.41 -21.87
C GLY A 430 34.94 -44.92 -21.73
N ASP A 431 33.76 -45.49 -21.46
CA ASP A 431 33.47 -46.85 -21.91
C ASP A 431 31.97 -47.20 -21.85
N LYS A 432 31.50 -47.69 -23.00
CA LYS A 432 30.40 -48.67 -23.24
C LYS A 432 28.96 -48.16 -23.46
N GLU A 433 28.71 -47.89 -24.74
CA GLU A 433 27.57 -48.38 -25.55
C GLU A 433 27.59 -49.93 -25.71
N PRO A 434 26.67 -50.62 -26.44
CA PRO A 434 25.46 -50.17 -27.14
C PRO A 434 24.26 -51.15 -26.94
N ASP A 435 23.05 -50.85 -27.44
CA ASP A 435 22.35 -51.43 -28.62
C ASP A 435 20.88 -51.56 -28.14
N ASP A 436 19.77 -51.42 -28.86
CA ASP A 436 19.49 -51.40 -30.30
C ASP A 436 18.02 -50.93 -30.47
N VAL A 437 17.73 -50.19 -31.56
CA VAL A 437 16.67 -50.47 -32.59
C VAL A 437 15.21 -50.62 -32.08
N GLN A 438 14.16 -49.89 -32.50
CA GLN A 438 13.59 -49.43 -33.80
C GLN A 438 12.36 -48.57 -33.37
N GLY A 439 11.92 -47.45 -33.94
CA GLY A 439 11.89 -47.02 -35.33
C GLY A 439 10.53 -47.29 -35.98
N VAL A 440 9.49 -46.48 -35.74
CA VAL A 440 8.40 -46.23 -36.71
C VAL A 440 7.87 -44.80 -36.57
N VAL A 441 7.83 -44.11 -37.72
CA VAL A 441 7.39 -42.75 -38.03
C VAL A 441 6.08 -42.91 -38.85
N VAL A 442 5.00 -42.15 -38.66
CA VAL A 442 4.52 -40.96 -39.45
C VAL A 442 2.98 -40.87 -39.24
N PRO A 443 2.35 -39.66 -39.27
CA PRO A 443 0.92 -39.35 -39.00
C PRO A 443 0.12 -39.30 -40.33
N PRO A 444 -0.84 -38.37 -40.63
CA PRO A 444 -1.91 -37.63 -39.90
C PRO A 444 -3.31 -37.83 -40.58
N GLU A 445 -4.39 -37.16 -40.10
CA GLU A 445 -5.58 -36.66 -40.86
C GLU A 445 -6.58 -36.04 -39.83
N GLU A 446 -6.94 -34.75 -39.88
CA GLU A 446 -8.07 -34.14 -40.63
C GLU A 446 -9.41 -34.88 -40.38
N GLU A 447 -10.52 -34.26 -39.94
CA GLU A 447 -11.28 -33.20 -40.60
C GLU A 447 -12.56 -32.83 -39.76
N GLN A 448 -13.12 -31.62 -40.01
CA GLN A 448 -14.52 -31.20 -39.82
C GLN A 448 -15.06 -31.06 -38.36
N GLY A 449 -15.84 -30.06 -37.94
CA GLY A 449 -16.72 -29.12 -38.63
C GLY A 449 -18.00 -28.97 -37.78
N LEU A 450 -18.71 -27.84 -37.91
CA LEU A 450 -20.02 -27.49 -37.31
C LEU A 450 -20.08 -27.15 -35.80
N VAL A 451 -20.97 -26.29 -35.29
CA VAL A 451 -21.76 -25.13 -35.76
C VAL A 451 -22.40 -24.55 -34.48
N VAL A 452 -22.48 -23.22 -34.45
CA VAL A 452 -23.23 -22.36 -33.54
C VAL A 452 -24.66 -22.84 -33.24
N ASN A 453 -25.11 -22.79 -31.97
CA ASN A 453 -26.36 -22.12 -31.59
C ASN A 453 -26.57 -22.01 -30.06
N LEU A 454 -27.01 -20.80 -29.68
CA LEU A 454 -27.44 -20.24 -28.38
C LEU A 454 -26.37 -19.64 -27.46
#